data_AF-A0A2P8CCK2-F1
#
_entry.id   AF-A0A2P8CCK2-F1
#
_cell.length_a   1.000
_cell.length_b   1.000
_cell.length_c   1.000
_cell.angle_alpha   90.00
_cell.angle_beta   90.00
_cell.angle_gamma   90.00
#
_symmetry.space_group_name_H-M   'P 1'
#
loop_
_entity.id
_entity.type
_entity.pdbx_description
1 polymer ?
#
loop_
_entity_poly.entity_id
_entity_poly.type
_entity_poly.pdbx_seq_one_letter_code
_entity_poly.pdbx_strand_id
1 'polypeptide(L)'
;MSKLVEHFKKGTFEEQYWIPAHNERRESSLFRKNKKLIRDECGAPCWVCGKKEYREVHHVFEWAFWNALSPRKVTNILNAIEFYDEDYIASADDPEKLHQYLTELSKTKKFLDTPDDARNLVVLCREHHRLKYTGIHTISFPLWLAIAGVPSEGGILTREQITTAVARVSKIDEELASYAANNYTPHRL
;
A
#
# COMPACT_ATOMS: atom_id res chain seq x y z
N MET A 1 0.71 14.32 27.02
CA MET A 1 0.74 14.16 25.56
C MET A 1 2.20 13.95 25.16
N SER A 2 2.56 12.73 24.76
CA SER A 2 3.91 12.40 24.32
C SER A 2 4.28 13.26 23.11
N LYS A 3 5.45 13.89 23.15
CA LYS A 3 6.05 14.57 21.99
C LYS A 3 6.24 13.54 20.89
N LEU A 4 5.39 13.55 19.86
CA LEU A 4 5.70 12.90 18.60
C LEU A 4 6.91 13.64 18.01
N VAL A 5 8.09 13.02 18.10
CA VAL A 5 9.29 13.50 17.42
C VAL A 5 9.15 13.04 15.97
N GLU A 6 8.77 13.96 15.09
CA GLU A 6 8.69 13.69 13.66
C GLU A 6 10.09 13.77 13.05
N HIS A 7 10.59 12.65 12.53
CA HIS A 7 11.82 12.59 11.76
C HIS A 7 11.49 12.48 10.27
N PHE A 8 11.48 13.61 9.56
CA PHE A 8 11.46 13.57 8.09
C PHE A 8 12.85 13.13 7.58
N LYS A 9 12.94 11.90 7.08
CA LYS A 9 14.14 11.38 6.43
C LYS A 9 13.94 11.37 4.93
N LYS A 10 14.68 12.24 4.22
CA LYS A 10 14.81 12.19 2.76
C LYS A 10 16.00 11.29 2.41
N GLY A 11 15.74 10.18 1.72
CA GLY A 11 16.76 9.32 1.14
C GLY A 11 16.49 9.10 -0.35
N THR A 12 17.55 8.98 -1.14
CA THR A 12 17.45 8.50 -2.53
C THR A 12 17.78 7.02 -2.51
N PHE A 13 16.89 6.16 -3.01
CA PHE A 13 17.20 4.77 -3.26
C PHE A 13 17.11 4.52 -4.76
N GLU A 14 18.08 3.79 -5.30
CA GLU A 14 18.04 3.25 -6.65
C GLU A 14 17.62 1.79 -6.53
N GLU A 15 16.55 1.41 -7.22
CA GLU A 15 16.08 0.03 -7.26
C GLU A 15 16.41 -0.58 -8.62
N GLN A 16 17.20 -1.65 -8.60
CA GLN A 16 17.48 -2.47 -9.78
C GLN A 16 17.01 -3.90 -9.47
N TYR A 17 16.20 -4.47 -10.36
CA TYR A 17 15.70 -5.82 -10.19
C TYR A 17 15.61 -6.54 -11.54
N TRP A 18 15.81 -7.86 -11.48
CA TRP A 18 15.69 -8.74 -12.63
C TRP A 18 14.27 -9.28 -12.70
N ILE A 19 13.56 -8.93 -13.77
CA ILE A 19 12.27 -9.54 -14.07
C ILE A 19 12.55 -10.87 -14.78
N PRO A 20 12.00 -12.01 -14.29
CA PRO A 20 12.19 -13.29 -14.96
C PRO A 20 11.55 -13.26 -16.35
N ALA A 21 12.03 -14.09 -17.27
CA ALA A 21 11.46 -14.18 -18.60
C ALA A 21 9.96 -14.54 -18.51
N HIS A 22 9.12 -13.74 -19.17
CA HIS A 22 7.69 -13.93 -19.26
C HIS A 22 7.18 -13.46 -20.62
N ASN A 23 6.04 -14.00 -21.06
CA ASN A 23 5.37 -13.51 -22.27
C ASN A 23 4.84 -12.09 -22.06
N GLU A 24 4.59 -11.33 -23.13
CA GLU A 24 3.84 -10.09 -23.02
C GLU A 24 2.46 -10.37 -22.40
N ARG A 25 2.12 -9.59 -21.37
CA ARG A 25 0.86 -9.78 -20.67
C ARG A 25 -0.29 -9.24 -21.51
N ARG A 26 -1.27 -10.10 -21.77
CA ARG A 26 -2.64 -9.70 -22.07
C ARG A 26 -3.51 -9.96 -20.84
N GLU A 27 -4.38 -9.02 -20.49
CA GLU A 27 -5.31 -9.17 -19.35
C GLU A 27 -6.12 -10.47 -19.50
N SER A 28 -5.95 -11.41 -18.56
CA SER A 28 -6.58 -12.73 -18.66
C SER A 28 -8.09 -12.63 -18.44
N SER A 29 -8.84 -13.64 -18.89
CA SER A 29 -10.28 -13.75 -18.59
C SER A 29 -10.54 -13.89 -17.09
N LEU A 30 -9.69 -14.61 -16.38
CA LEU A 30 -9.79 -14.80 -14.94
C LEU A 30 -9.58 -13.49 -14.19
N PHE A 31 -8.55 -12.72 -14.53
CA PHE A 31 -8.32 -11.41 -13.92
C PHE A 31 -9.50 -10.47 -14.16
N ARG A 32 -10.02 -10.39 -15.40
CA ARG A 32 -11.18 -9.55 -15.72
C ARG A 32 -12.41 -9.94 -14.91
N LYS A 33 -12.67 -11.24 -14.76
CA LYS A 33 -13.75 -11.77 -13.93
C LYS A 33 -13.59 -11.36 -12.47
N ASN A 34 -12.42 -11.60 -11.88
CA ASN A 34 -12.17 -11.35 -10.46
C ASN A 34 -12.17 -9.84 -10.16
N LYS A 35 -11.54 -9.04 -11.03
CA LYS A 35 -11.58 -7.57 -10.95
C LYS A 35 -13.00 -7.03 -10.97
N LYS A 36 -13.83 -7.47 -11.92
CA LYS A 36 -15.23 -7.07 -12.01
C LYS A 36 -15.99 -7.48 -10.75
N LEU A 37 -15.84 -8.74 -10.33
CA LEU A 37 -16.53 -9.27 -9.16
C LEU A 37 -16.21 -8.45 -7.89
N ILE A 38 -14.93 -8.31 -7.55
CA ILE A 38 -14.50 -7.69 -6.28
C ILE A 38 -14.83 -6.20 -6.28
N ARG A 39 -14.47 -5.48 -7.35
CA ARG A 39 -14.59 -4.02 -7.42
C ARG A 39 -16.01 -3.55 -7.77
N ASP A 40 -16.62 -4.14 -8.80
CA ASP A 40 -17.87 -3.63 -9.38
C ASP A 40 -19.10 -4.31 -8.80
N GLU A 41 -19.07 -5.64 -8.63
CA GLU A 41 -20.23 -6.38 -8.17
C GLU A 41 -20.33 -6.43 -6.64
N CYS A 42 -19.21 -6.61 -5.94
CA CYS A 42 -19.17 -6.57 -4.48
C CYS A 42 -18.96 -5.15 -3.94
N GLY A 43 -18.49 -4.23 -4.78
CA GLY A 43 -18.30 -2.84 -4.36
C GLY A 43 -17.23 -2.66 -3.29
N ALA A 44 -16.22 -3.54 -3.23
CA ALA A 44 -15.13 -3.45 -2.25
C ALA A 44 -14.37 -2.10 -2.39
N PRO A 45 -14.14 -1.35 -1.30
CA PRO A 45 -13.49 -0.05 -1.37
C PRO A 45 -11.97 -0.16 -1.54
N CYS A 46 -11.27 0.97 -1.65
CA CYS A 46 -9.82 0.98 -1.52
C CYS A 46 -9.40 0.43 -0.15
N TRP A 47 -8.54 -0.58 -0.12
CA TRP A 47 -8.03 -1.20 1.12
C TRP A 47 -7.34 -0.21 2.06
N VAL A 48 -6.66 0.80 1.52
CA VAL A 48 -5.93 1.78 2.31
C VAL A 48 -6.83 2.84 2.96
N CYS A 49 -7.85 3.35 2.23
CA CYS A 49 -8.57 4.55 2.66
C CYS A 49 -10.11 4.48 2.57
N GLY A 50 -10.68 3.32 2.24
CA GLY A 50 -12.13 3.13 2.18
C GLY A 50 -12.85 3.82 1.00
N LYS A 51 -12.16 4.61 0.17
CA LYS A 51 -12.81 5.30 -0.98
C LYS A 51 -13.33 4.31 -2.03
N LYS A 52 -14.52 4.58 -2.56
CA LYS A 52 -15.14 3.82 -3.67
C LYS A 52 -14.94 4.45 -5.05
N GLU A 53 -14.30 5.60 -5.11
CA GLU A 53 -14.02 6.34 -6.35
C GLU A 53 -12.70 5.90 -6.98
N TYR A 54 -12.64 5.91 -8.32
CA TYR A 54 -11.43 5.66 -9.11
C TYR A 54 -10.65 4.40 -8.69
N ARG A 55 -11.38 3.33 -8.39
CA ARG A 55 -10.83 2.04 -7.95
C ARG A 55 -10.23 1.24 -9.09
N GLU A 56 -9.07 0.69 -8.83
CA GLU A 56 -8.33 -0.27 -9.65
C GLU A 56 -8.10 -1.55 -8.82
N VAL A 57 -7.77 -2.65 -9.50
CA VAL A 57 -7.44 -3.93 -8.86
C VAL A 57 -6.00 -4.24 -9.19
N HIS A 58 -5.19 -4.42 -8.16
CA HIS A 58 -3.74 -4.60 -8.23
C HIS A 58 -3.34 -6.03 -7.83
N HIS A 59 -2.28 -6.53 -8.44
CA HIS A 59 -1.65 -7.82 -8.12
C HIS A 59 -0.61 -7.61 -7.02
N VAL A 60 -0.87 -8.03 -5.78
CA VAL A 60 0.06 -7.85 -4.65
C VAL A 60 1.42 -8.46 -4.97
N PHE A 61 1.43 -9.73 -5.39
CA PHE A 61 2.57 -10.32 -6.07
C PHE A 61 2.42 -10.10 -7.57
N GLU A 62 3.30 -9.26 -8.11
CA GLU A 62 3.27 -8.83 -9.49
C GLU A 62 3.30 -10.00 -10.47
N TRP A 63 2.43 -9.92 -11.48
CA TRP A 63 2.29 -10.94 -12.52
C TRP A 63 3.64 -11.27 -13.18
N ALA A 64 4.47 -10.25 -13.43
CA ALA A 64 5.75 -10.38 -14.11
C ALA A 64 6.74 -11.32 -13.38
N PHE A 65 6.60 -11.49 -12.06
CA PHE A 65 7.47 -12.35 -11.27
C PHE A 65 6.91 -13.77 -11.09
N TRP A 66 5.64 -14.01 -11.42
CA TRP A 66 4.90 -15.19 -10.99
C TRP A 66 5.61 -16.52 -11.29
N ASN A 67 6.22 -16.64 -12.47
CA ASN A 67 6.92 -17.87 -12.90
C ASN A 67 8.09 -18.25 -12.00
N ALA A 68 8.65 -17.31 -11.23
CA ALA A 68 9.74 -17.54 -10.30
C ALA A 68 9.26 -17.70 -8.84
N LEU A 69 7.97 -17.47 -8.56
CA LEU A 69 7.43 -17.50 -7.21
C LEU A 69 6.98 -18.91 -6.81
N SER A 70 7.00 -19.17 -5.50
CA SER A 70 6.40 -20.38 -4.93
C SER A 70 4.93 -20.13 -4.57
N PRO A 71 3.96 -20.79 -5.23
CA PRO A 71 2.55 -20.81 -4.86
C PRO A 71 2.27 -20.86 -3.36
N ARG A 72 2.94 -21.78 -2.67
CA ARG A 72 2.79 -22.00 -1.23
C ARG A 72 3.27 -20.81 -0.41
N LYS A 73 4.46 -20.25 -0.74
CA LYS A 73 5.00 -19.10 -0.02
C LYS A 73 4.14 -17.85 -0.23
N VAL A 74 3.73 -17.60 -1.47
CA VAL A 74 2.83 -16.50 -1.82
C VAL A 74 1.52 -16.61 -1.03
N THR A 75 0.89 -17.80 -1.04
CA THR A 75 -0.34 -18.04 -0.27
C THR A 75 -0.14 -17.74 1.21
N ASN A 76 0.94 -18.24 1.81
CA ASN A 76 1.21 -18.04 3.23
C ASN A 76 1.45 -16.56 3.57
N ILE A 77 2.13 -15.80 2.71
CA ILE A 77 2.37 -14.37 2.92
C ILE A 77 1.05 -13.59 2.80
N LEU A 78 0.23 -13.87 1.79
CA LEU A 78 -1.07 -13.22 1.62
C LEU A 78 -2.00 -13.49 2.80
N ASN A 79 -2.03 -14.73 3.30
CA ASN A 79 -2.78 -15.08 4.51
C ASN A 79 -2.24 -14.37 5.76
N ALA A 80 -0.95 -14.05 5.81
CA ALA A 80 -0.36 -13.33 6.95
C ALA A 80 -0.61 -11.82 6.88
N ILE A 81 -0.79 -11.25 5.68
CA ILE A 81 -1.14 -9.83 5.50
C ILE A 81 -2.64 -9.62 5.66
N GLU A 82 -3.46 -10.60 5.27
CA GLU A 82 -4.91 -10.62 5.48
C GLU A 82 -5.63 -9.40 4.89
N PHE A 83 -5.43 -9.13 3.58
CA PHE A 83 -6.09 -8.02 2.87
C PHE A 83 -7.64 -8.05 2.90
N TYR A 84 -8.22 -9.20 3.23
CA TYR A 84 -9.66 -9.43 3.29
C TYR A 84 -10.06 -9.92 4.68
N ASP A 85 -9.74 -9.13 5.71
CA ASP A 85 -10.30 -9.35 7.04
C ASP A 85 -11.81 -9.05 7.07
N GLU A 86 -12.47 -9.40 8.19
CA GLU A 86 -13.91 -9.23 8.34
C GLU A 86 -14.34 -7.75 8.26
N ASP A 87 -13.52 -6.83 8.78
CA ASP A 87 -13.81 -5.39 8.76
C ASP A 87 -13.77 -4.83 7.32
N TYR A 88 -12.76 -5.20 6.54
CA TYR A 88 -12.66 -4.81 5.14
C TYR A 88 -13.79 -5.44 4.32
N ILE A 89 -14.11 -6.72 4.53
CA ILE A 89 -15.23 -7.38 3.85
C ILE A 89 -16.53 -6.64 4.16
N ALA A 90 -16.78 -6.30 5.43
CA ALA A 90 -17.98 -5.57 5.85
C ALA A 90 -18.13 -4.18 5.21
N SER A 91 -17.02 -3.56 4.77
CA SER A 91 -17.03 -2.27 4.09
C SER A 91 -17.46 -2.31 2.60
N ALA A 92 -17.61 -3.51 2.04
CA ALA A 92 -18.09 -3.73 0.67
C ALA A 92 -19.59 -3.40 0.53
N ASP A 93 -20.08 -3.19 -0.69
CA ASP A 93 -21.53 -3.01 -0.95
C ASP A 93 -22.30 -4.33 -0.82
N ASP A 94 -21.66 -5.45 -1.16
CA ASP A 94 -22.20 -6.81 -1.00
C ASP A 94 -21.17 -7.69 -0.24
N PRO A 95 -21.11 -7.55 1.10
CA PRO A 95 -20.13 -8.26 1.93
C PRO A 95 -20.34 -9.78 1.93
N GLU A 96 -21.59 -10.24 1.89
CA GLU A 96 -21.91 -11.68 1.89
C GLU A 96 -21.37 -12.35 0.62
N LYS A 97 -21.60 -11.75 -0.55
CA LYS A 97 -21.09 -12.27 -1.82
C LYS A 97 -19.57 -12.29 -1.87
N LEU A 98 -18.91 -11.25 -1.37
CA LEU A 98 -17.44 -11.19 -1.30
C LEU A 98 -16.88 -12.29 -0.38
N HIS A 99 -17.44 -12.39 0.83
CA HIS A 99 -17.05 -13.38 1.82
C HIS A 99 -17.25 -14.80 1.30
N GLN A 100 -18.41 -15.10 0.72
CA GLN A 100 -18.72 -16.41 0.16
C GLN A 100 -17.73 -16.76 -0.96
N TYR A 101 -17.46 -15.83 -1.88
CA TYR A 101 -16.55 -16.07 -2.99
C TYR A 101 -15.11 -16.39 -2.53
N LEU A 102 -14.57 -15.61 -1.60
CA LEU A 102 -13.22 -15.82 -1.05
C LEU A 102 -13.13 -17.10 -0.21
N THR A 103 -14.19 -17.42 0.55
CA THR A 103 -14.29 -18.65 1.32
C THR A 103 -14.31 -19.88 0.41
N GLU A 104 -15.13 -19.88 -0.64
CA GLU A 104 -15.19 -21.00 -1.60
C GLU A 104 -13.89 -21.17 -2.38
N LEU A 105 -13.21 -20.07 -2.76
CA LEU A 105 -11.86 -20.14 -3.32
C LEU A 105 -10.87 -20.79 -2.35
N SER A 106 -10.90 -20.44 -1.07
CA SER A 106 -9.98 -20.98 -0.06
C SER A 106 -10.23 -22.44 0.25
N LYS A 107 -11.50 -22.88 0.21
CA LYS A 107 -11.88 -24.30 0.34
C LYS A 107 -11.43 -25.12 -0.87
N THR A 108 -11.65 -24.60 -2.08
CA THR A 108 -11.37 -25.34 -3.32
C THR A 108 -9.89 -25.34 -3.70
N LYS A 109 -9.14 -24.28 -3.35
CA LYS A 109 -7.73 -24.13 -3.69
C LYS A 109 -6.91 -23.82 -2.44
N LYS A 110 -6.28 -24.84 -1.87
CA LYS A 110 -5.38 -24.69 -0.72
C LYS A 110 -4.21 -23.71 -0.97
N PHE A 111 -3.70 -23.67 -2.20
CA PHE A 111 -2.63 -22.75 -2.61
C PHE A 111 -3.02 -22.04 -3.90
N LEU A 112 -2.54 -20.81 -4.09
CA LEU A 112 -2.72 -20.05 -5.32
C LEU A 112 -1.89 -20.67 -6.45
N ASP A 113 -2.50 -20.96 -7.59
CA ASP A 113 -1.86 -21.55 -8.76
C ASP A 113 -1.69 -20.56 -9.93
N THR A 114 -2.21 -19.34 -9.79
CA THR A 114 -2.21 -18.28 -10.81
C THR A 114 -2.08 -16.91 -10.15
N PRO A 115 -1.39 -15.93 -10.78
CA PRO A 115 -1.31 -14.57 -10.24
C PRO A 115 -2.68 -13.91 -10.20
N ASP A 116 -3.62 -14.35 -11.05
CA ASP A 116 -4.95 -13.75 -11.18
C ASP A 116 -5.95 -14.28 -10.15
N ASP A 117 -5.52 -15.13 -9.22
CA ASP A 117 -6.34 -15.58 -8.09
C ASP A 117 -6.75 -14.37 -7.25
N ALA A 118 -8.05 -14.26 -6.93
CA ALA A 118 -8.60 -13.10 -6.21
C ALA A 118 -7.90 -12.81 -4.88
N ARG A 119 -7.33 -13.83 -4.24
CA ARG A 119 -6.59 -13.69 -2.98
C ARG A 119 -5.25 -12.96 -3.14
N ASN A 120 -4.71 -12.90 -4.36
CA ASN A 120 -3.54 -12.08 -4.72
C ASN A 120 -3.93 -10.69 -5.23
N LEU A 121 -5.24 -10.39 -5.29
CA LEU A 121 -5.73 -9.11 -5.78
C LEU A 121 -6.10 -8.21 -4.61
N VAL A 122 -5.80 -6.91 -4.72
CA VAL A 122 -6.21 -5.90 -3.76
C VAL A 122 -6.87 -4.73 -4.49
N VAL A 123 -7.94 -4.16 -3.92
CA VAL A 123 -8.60 -2.98 -4.48
C VAL A 123 -7.92 -1.73 -3.95
N LEU A 124 -7.49 -0.85 -4.85
CA LEU A 124 -6.84 0.41 -4.51
C LEU A 124 -7.47 1.54 -5.31
N CYS A 125 -7.64 2.72 -4.72
CA CYS A 125 -7.93 3.91 -5.52
C CYS A 125 -6.67 4.30 -6.32
N ARG A 126 -6.85 5.06 -7.39
CA ARG A 126 -5.74 5.52 -8.25
C ARG A 126 -4.60 6.18 -7.47
N GLU A 127 -4.90 6.86 -6.36
CA GLU A 127 -3.90 7.46 -5.47
C GLU A 127 -3.03 6.39 -4.81
N HIS A 128 -3.64 5.44 -4.08
CA HIS A 128 -2.92 4.35 -3.41
C HIS A 128 -2.40 3.26 -4.35
N HIS A 129 -2.81 3.26 -5.63
CA HIS A 129 -2.26 2.39 -6.65
C HIS A 129 -1.00 2.99 -7.31
N ARG A 130 -1.07 4.25 -7.78
CA ARG A 130 -0.09 4.81 -8.73
C ARG A 130 0.47 6.19 -8.39
N LEU A 131 -0.08 6.90 -7.40
CA LEU A 131 0.42 8.25 -7.10
C LEU A 131 1.84 8.17 -6.54
N LYS A 132 2.68 9.11 -6.96
CA LYS A 132 4.05 9.19 -6.47
C LYS A 132 4.07 9.31 -4.93
N TYR A 133 4.97 8.55 -4.30
CA TYR A 133 5.23 8.53 -2.85
C TYR A 133 4.21 7.79 -1.98
N THR A 134 3.04 7.43 -2.50
CA THR A 134 1.99 6.74 -1.72
C THR A 134 1.42 5.51 -2.42
N GLY A 135 1.55 5.45 -3.75
CA GLY A 135 1.07 4.33 -4.55
C GLY A 135 1.97 3.11 -4.41
N ILE A 136 1.38 1.91 -4.35
CA ILE A 136 2.10 0.63 -4.23
C ILE A 136 3.17 0.42 -5.31
N HIS A 137 3.01 1.01 -6.50
CA HIS A 137 4.00 0.95 -7.58
C HIS A 137 5.13 2.00 -7.48
N THR A 138 5.13 2.89 -6.49
CA THR A 138 6.03 4.05 -6.45
C THR A 138 6.96 4.10 -5.24
N ILE A 139 6.78 3.16 -4.32
CA ILE A 139 7.57 2.99 -3.09
C ILE A 139 7.74 1.50 -2.81
N SER A 140 8.76 1.13 -2.04
CA SER A 140 8.97 -0.27 -1.69
C SER A 140 7.81 -0.82 -0.86
N PHE A 141 7.51 -2.11 -1.03
CA PHE A 141 6.40 -2.77 -0.34
C PHE A 141 6.42 -2.61 1.20
N PRO A 142 7.57 -2.71 1.90
CA PRO A 142 7.63 -2.46 3.34
C PRO A 142 7.23 -1.02 3.73
N LEU A 143 7.64 -0.02 2.94
CA LEU A 143 7.26 1.37 3.17
C LEU A 143 5.78 1.58 2.86
N TRP A 144 5.27 0.95 1.79
CA TRP A 144 3.86 1.02 1.43
C TRP A 144 2.95 0.46 2.52
N LEU A 145 3.27 -0.72 3.08
CA LEU A 145 2.52 -1.29 4.22
C LEU A 145 2.54 -0.36 5.44
N ALA A 146 3.68 0.27 5.74
CA ALA A 146 3.79 1.22 6.85
C ALA A 146 2.91 2.46 6.64
N ILE A 147 2.83 2.98 5.42
CA ILE A 147 1.95 4.11 5.07
C ILE A 147 0.49 3.68 5.09
N ALA A 148 0.16 2.50 4.56
CA ALA A 148 -1.20 1.99 4.51
C ALA A 148 -1.79 1.68 5.89
N GLY A 149 -0.95 1.29 6.86
CA GLY A 149 -1.36 1.06 8.24
C GLY A 149 -1.58 2.33 9.07
N VAL A 150 -1.37 3.53 8.50
CA VAL A 150 -1.69 4.79 9.20
C VAL A 150 -3.22 4.95 9.21
N PRO A 151 -3.87 5.02 10.38
CA PRO A 151 -5.33 5.12 10.46
C PRO A 151 -5.84 6.33 9.70
N SER A 152 -6.64 6.10 8.65
CA SER A 152 -7.24 7.18 7.86
C SER A 152 -8.77 7.08 7.83
N GLU A 153 -9.40 7.39 8.96
CA GLU A 153 -10.68 8.12 8.96
C GLU A 153 -10.37 9.57 9.37
N GLY A 154 -10.56 10.53 8.47
CA GLY A 154 -10.22 11.93 8.75
C GLY A 154 -8.72 12.25 8.91
N GLY A 155 -7.83 11.26 8.75
CA GLY A 155 -6.38 11.40 8.81
C GLY A 155 -5.75 11.92 7.51
N ILE A 156 -6.19 13.06 7.00
CA ILE A 156 -5.32 13.90 6.17
C ILE A 156 -4.61 14.78 7.18
N LEU A 157 -3.27 14.78 7.25
CA LEU A 157 -2.63 15.99 7.79
C LEU A 157 -3.12 17.11 6.86
N THR A 158 -4.11 17.88 7.31
CA THR A 158 -4.69 18.97 6.52
C THR A 158 -3.53 19.85 6.04
N ARG A 159 -3.72 20.60 4.95
CA ARG A 159 -2.70 21.59 4.53
C ARG A 159 -2.22 22.43 5.72
N GLU A 160 -3.13 22.73 6.65
CA GLU A 160 -2.85 23.44 7.89
C GLU A 160 -2.00 22.62 8.88
N GLN A 161 -2.25 21.32 9.05
CA GLN A 161 -1.42 20.45 9.89
C GLN A 161 -0.03 20.21 9.28
N ILE A 162 0.08 20.05 7.96
CA ILE A 162 1.38 20.00 7.25
C ILE A 162 2.11 21.34 7.40
N THR A 163 1.42 22.47 7.18
CA THR A 163 2.02 23.81 7.32
C THR A 163 2.43 24.08 8.76
N THR A 164 1.65 23.60 9.74
CA THR A 164 1.98 23.70 11.17
C THR A 164 3.20 22.84 11.52
N ALA A 165 3.31 21.63 10.97
CA ALA A 165 4.49 20.79 11.13
C ALA A 165 5.73 21.47 10.50
N VAL A 166 5.61 22.00 9.29
CA VAL A 166 6.68 22.76 8.60
C VAL A 166 7.09 24.00 9.40
N ALA A 167 6.14 24.80 9.89
CA ALA A 167 6.43 25.99 10.68
C ALA A 167 7.14 25.66 12.01
N ARG A 168 6.77 24.54 12.64
CA ARG A 168 7.45 24.06 13.86
C ARG A 168 8.88 23.60 13.57
N VAL A 169 9.12 22.93 12.45
CA VAL A 169 10.46 22.54 12.01
C VAL A 169 11.32 23.77 11.68
N SER A 170 10.78 24.75 10.94
CA SER A 170 11.49 26.01 10.66
C SER A 170 11.88 26.78 11.91
N LYS A 171 10.99 26.82 12.93
CA LYS A 171 11.30 27.46 14.20
C LYS A 171 12.41 26.74 14.98
N ILE A 172 12.42 25.41 14.95
CA ILE A 172 13.50 24.61 15.55
C ILE A 172 14.82 24.86 14.81
N ASP A 173 14.78 25.00 13.48
CA ASP A 173 15.96 25.31 12.67
C ASP A 173 16.52 26.70 13.01
N GLU A 174 15.66 27.71 13.18
CA GLU A 174 16.05 29.05 13.65
C GLU A 174 16.65 29.02 15.06
N GLU A 175 16.05 28.26 15.98
CA GLU A 175 16.56 28.08 17.35
C GLU A 175 17.93 27.36 17.32
N LEU A 176 18.08 26.27 16.57
CA LEU A 176 19.34 25.54 16.42
C LEU A 176 20.41 26.38 15.73
N ALA A 177 20.06 27.18 14.72
CA ALA A 177 20.97 28.13 14.08
C ALA A 177 21.42 29.21 15.08
N SER A 178 20.53 29.67 15.97
CA SER A 178 20.90 30.60 17.04
C SER A 178 21.82 29.94 18.09
N TYR A 179 21.62 28.67 18.41
CA TYR A 179 22.51 27.90 19.29
C TYR A 179 23.87 27.66 18.64
N ALA A 180 23.92 27.37 17.35
CA ALA A 180 25.15 27.20 16.58
C ALA A 180 25.93 28.53 16.49
N ALA A 181 25.25 29.65 16.30
CA ALA A 181 25.86 30.98 16.30
C ALA A 181 26.46 31.36 17.66
N ASN A 182 25.86 30.88 18.76
CA ASN A 182 26.31 31.20 20.13
C ASN A 182 27.35 30.22 20.71
N ASN A 183 27.54 29.02 20.13
CA ASN A 183 28.42 27.98 20.65
C ASN A 183 29.47 27.44 19.66
N TYR A 184 29.60 28.03 18.46
CA TYR A 184 30.64 27.64 17.52
C TYR A 184 31.93 28.45 17.73
N THR A 185 32.90 27.86 18.45
CA THR A 185 34.31 28.27 18.36
C THR A 185 34.98 27.39 17.31
N PRO A 186 35.34 27.90 16.12
CA PRO A 186 36.09 27.12 15.16
C PRO A 186 37.46 26.76 15.76
N HIS A 187 37.76 25.47 15.84
CA HIS A 187 39.13 25.04 16.11
C HIS A 187 40.01 25.54 14.97
N ARG A 188 41.02 26.35 15.30
CA ARG A 188 42.05 26.76 14.34
C ARG A 188 42.74 25.50 13.83
N LEU A 189 42.74 25.33 12.50
CA LEU A 189 43.57 24.36 11.79
C LEU A 189 45.05 24.61 12.06
#